data_AF-A0A3B0YNX9-F1
#
_entry.id   AF-A0A3B0YNX9-F1
#
_cell.length_a   1.000
_cell.length_b   1.000
_cell.length_c   1.000
_cell.angle_alpha   90.00
_cell.angle_beta   90.00
_cell.angle_gamma   90.00
#
_symmetry.space_group_name_H-M   'P 1'
#
loop_
_entity.id
_entity.type
_entity.pdbx_description
1 polymer ?
#
loop_
_entity_poly.entity_id
_entity_poly.type
_entity_poly.pdbx_seq_one_letter_code
_entity_poly.pdbx_strand_id
1 'polypeptide(L)'
;MPKNKLRLLMAALAGIAAFVAALLLMDIPARIITGNHAQVAIQHLDSMRPPMLAIEKTEDALSKTADIAAFTRSATELRTRVAQYLEISQYNEELHKRVIQFSRVIDNWLANEKALWEYRNSLAATKSSLENLQQLEVRHNAAVGEFLNAMEVLALGEYPIHQDIARGRQASQRLQVLVVLLVLYLLSLIIIFQRIANKTLLTSFHEVQEARHDLAQREQYLSLTLDSIGDAVIATDVQGRVTRMNPVAGQLTGW
;
A
#
# COMPACT_ATOMS: atom_id res chain seq x y z
N MET A 1 -1.91 -29.88 22.76
CA MET A 1 -0.89 -29.20 21.92
C MET A 1 0.43 -29.13 22.69
N PRO A 2 1.60 -29.41 22.08
CA PRO A 2 2.87 -29.25 22.77
C PRO A 2 3.08 -27.77 23.15
N LYS A 3 3.49 -27.51 24.40
CA LYS A 3 3.63 -26.15 25.00
C LYS A 3 4.40 -25.16 24.11
N ASN A 4 5.34 -25.65 23.30
CA ASN A 4 6.16 -24.85 22.39
C ASN A 4 5.36 -24.29 21.20
N LYS A 5 4.35 -25.02 20.68
CA LYS A 5 3.49 -24.53 19.59
C LYS A 5 2.58 -23.39 20.05
N LEU A 6 2.05 -23.47 21.28
CA LEU A 6 1.21 -22.41 21.85
C LEU A 6 2.01 -21.12 22.07
N ARG A 7 3.24 -21.21 22.59
CA ARG A 7 4.12 -20.04 22.76
C ARG A 7 4.46 -19.35 21.44
N LEU A 8 4.72 -20.14 20.38
CA LEU A 8 4.98 -19.60 19.04
C LEU A 8 3.76 -18.84 18.50
N LEU A 9 2.56 -19.43 18.61
CA LEU A 9 1.32 -18.80 18.18
C LEU A 9 1.07 -17.47 18.93
N MET A 10 1.27 -17.45 20.24
CA MET A 10 1.13 -16.24 21.05
C MET A 10 2.14 -15.16 20.63
N ALA A 11 3.40 -15.52 20.36
CA ALA A 11 4.41 -14.58 19.89
C ALA A 11 4.09 -14.03 18.49
N ALA A 12 3.62 -14.88 17.58
CA ALA A 12 3.20 -14.45 16.25
C ALA A 12 2.02 -13.48 16.31
N LEU A 13 0.99 -13.81 17.12
CA LEU A 13 -0.17 -12.94 17.35
C LEU A 13 0.24 -11.60 17.97
N ALA A 14 1.14 -11.60 18.95
CA ALA A 14 1.65 -10.36 19.56
C ALA A 14 2.37 -9.46 18.54
N GLY A 15 3.18 -10.06 17.65
CA GLY A 15 3.85 -9.30 16.58
C GLY A 15 2.88 -8.70 15.57
N ILE A 16 1.85 -9.45 15.17
CA ILE A 16 0.79 -8.96 14.28
C ILE A 16 0.00 -7.84 14.96
N ALA A 17 -0.37 -8.00 16.23
CA ALA A 17 -1.08 -6.98 17.00
C ALA A 17 -0.24 -5.69 17.12
N ALA A 18 1.06 -5.81 17.40
CA ALA A 18 1.97 -4.66 17.43
C ALA A 18 2.08 -3.96 16.07
N PHE A 19 2.15 -4.72 14.97
CA PHE A 19 2.13 -4.17 13.61
C PHE A 19 0.84 -3.40 13.33
N VAL A 20 -0.33 -3.99 13.63
CA VAL A 20 -1.63 -3.33 13.45
C VAL A 20 -1.74 -2.07 14.32
N ALA A 21 -1.29 -2.13 15.58
CA ALA A 21 -1.26 -0.96 16.45
C ALA A 21 -0.38 0.15 15.88
N ALA A 22 0.80 -0.17 15.33
CA ALA A 22 1.66 0.81 14.67
C ALA A 22 1.00 1.44 13.44
N LEU A 23 0.26 0.67 12.64
CA LEU A 23 -0.49 1.21 11.48
C LEU A 23 -1.54 2.25 11.91
N LEU A 24 -2.26 1.96 13.00
CA LEU A 24 -3.31 2.83 13.52
C LEU A 24 -2.73 4.07 14.19
N LEU A 25 -1.73 3.92 15.07
CA LEU A 25 -1.11 5.04 15.78
C LEU A 25 -0.41 6.05 14.87
N MET A 26 0.05 5.61 13.70
CA MET A 26 0.73 6.46 12.73
C MET A 26 -0.21 6.97 11.62
N ASP A 27 -1.50 6.64 11.68
CA ASP A 27 -2.51 6.96 10.66
C ASP A 27 -2.08 6.61 9.22
N ILE A 28 -1.35 5.51 9.06
CA ILE A 28 -0.76 5.14 7.77
C ILE A 28 -1.83 4.97 6.67
N PRO A 29 -2.95 4.25 6.90
CA PRO A 29 -3.98 4.08 5.88
C PRO A 29 -4.61 5.42 5.47
N ALA A 30 -4.95 6.27 6.44
CA ALA A 30 -5.56 7.57 6.18
C ALA A 30 -4.62 8.46 5.35
N ARG A 31 -3.33 8.53 5.71
CA ARG A 31 -2.33 9.31 4.96
C ARG A 31 -2.15 8.84 3.52
N ILE A 32 -2.21 7.53 3.27
CA ILE A 32 -2.13 6.97 1.92
C ILE A 32 -3.38 7.38 1.11
N ILE A 33 -4.57 7.26 1.68
CA ILE A 33 -5.83 7.64 1.03
C ILE A 33 -5.82 9.14 0.69
N THR A 34 -5.47 10.00 1.65
CA THR A 34 -5.34 11.45 1.42
C THR A 34 -4.34 11.77 0.31
N GLY A 35 -3.17 11.10 0.30
CA GLY A 35 -2.18 11.27 -0.77
C GLY A 35 -2.69 10.86 -2.15
N ASN A 36 -3.49 9.79 -2.24
CA ASN A 36 -4.12 9.38 -3.50
C ASN A 36 -5.15 10.40 -3.98
N HIS A 37 -6.01 10.92 -3.09
CA HIS A 37 -6.95 11.99 -3.44
C HIS A 37 -6.23 13.25 -3.90
N ALA A 38 -5.12 13.62 -3.27
CA ALA A 38 -4.28 14.74 -3.69
C ALA A 38 -3.70 14.54 -5.10
N GLN A 39 -3.34 13.31 -5.46
CA GLN A 39 -2.89 13.00 -6.82
C GLN A 39 -4.01 13.08 -7.86
N VAL A 40 -5.26 12.81 -7.48
CA VAL A 40 -6.41 13.09 -8.35
C VAL A 40 -6.65 14.60 -8.45
N ALA A 41 -6.55 15.33 -7.34
CA ALA A 41 -6.73 16.78 -7.30
C ALA A 41 -5.76 17.52 -8.24
N ILE A 42 -4.49 17.10 -8.29
CA ILE A 42 -3.51 17.72 -9.20
C ILE A 42 -3.82 17.45 -10.68
N GLN A 43 -4.36 16.27 -11.00
CA GLN A 43 -4.80 15.98 -12.38
C GLN A 43 -5.96 16.89 -12.79
N HIS A 44 -6.91 17.14 -11.90
CA HIS A 44 -8.01 18.06 -12.17
C HIS A 44 -7.51 19.50 -12.35
N LEU A 45 -6.54 19.91 -11.52
CA LEU A 45 -5.88 21.21 -11.64
C LEU A 45 -5.16 21.37 -12.99
N ASP A 46 -4.31 20.42 -13.37
CA ASP A 46 -3.61 20.41 -14.66
C ASP A 46 -4.59 20.42 -15.84
N SER A 47 -5.74 19.78 -15.68
CA SER A 47 -6.77 19.70 -16.71
C SER A 47 -7.43 21.05 -17.02
N MET A 48 -7.28 22.06 -16.15
CA MET A 48 -7.82 23.41 -16.36
C MET A 48 -6.95 24.27 -17.28
N ARG A 49 -5.66 23.91 -17.44
CA ARG A 49 -4.72 24.67 -18.28
C ARG A 49 -5.19 24.78 -19.74
N PRO A 50 -5.63 23.69 -20.42
CA PRO A 50 -6.08 23.79 -21.80
C PRO A 50 -7.24 24.77 -22.04
N PRO A 51 -8.36 24.74 -21.30
CA PRO A 51 -9.43 25.71 -21.52
C PRO A 51 -9.04 27.15 -21.13
N MET A 52 -8.19 27.35 -20.11
CA MET A 52 -7.66 28.69 -19.79
C MET A 52 -6.85 29.27 -20.96
N LEU A 53 -5.91 28.49 -21.52
CA LEU A 53 -5.13 28.91 -22.69
C LEU A 53 -5.99 29.09 -23.94
N ALA A 54 -7.06 28.30 -24.09
CA ALA A 54 -7.98 28.46 -25.21
C ALA A 54 -8.73 29.80 -25.14
N ILE A 55 -9.13 30.23 -23.93
CA ILE A 55 -9.76 31.54 -23.70
C ILE A 55 -8.78 32.66 -24.02
N GLU A 56 -7.57 32.62 -23.47
CA GLU A 56 -6.52 33.61 -23.72
C GLU A 56 -6.21 33.73 -25.24
N LYS A 57 -6.08 32.59 -25.94
CA LYS A 57 -5.84 32.60 -27.39
C LYS A 57 -7.00 33.17 -28.22
N THR A 58 -8.23 33.09 -27.73
CA THR A 58 -9.38 33.72 -28.42
C THR A 58 -9.31 35.24 -28.36
N GLU A 59 -8.56 35.82 -27.42
CA GLU A 59 -8.32 37.26 -27.31
C GLU A 59 -7.33 37.75 -28.38
N ASP A 60 -6.21 37.04 -28.54
CA ASP A 60 -5.11 37.33 -29.47
C ASP A 60 -5.47 37.14 -30.95
N ALA A 61 -6.45 36.28 -31.25
CA ALA A 61 -6.91 36.06 -32.61
C ALA A 61 -7.63 37.32 -33.14
N LEU A 62 -6.86 38.19 -33.81
CA LEU A 62 -7.24 39.44 -34.50
C LEU A 62 -8.29 39.28 -35.64
N SER A 63 -9.21 38.32 -35.57
CA SER A 63 -10.21 38.09 -36.61
C SER A 63 -11.56 38.76 -36.28
N LYS A 64 -12.11 39.47 -37.26
CA LYS A 64 -13.35 40.29 -37.22
C LYS A 64 -14.66 39.53 -36.95
N THR A 65 -14.59 38.27 -36.53
CA THR A 65 -15.70 37.44 -36.08
C THR A 65 -15.12 36.39 -35.12
N ALA A 66 -14.47 36.86 -34.05
CA ALA A 66 -13.95 36.01 -32.99
C ALA A 66 -15.09 35.15 -32.42
N ASP A 67 -14.89 33.83 -32.49
CA ASP A 67 -15.88 32.80 -32.22
C ASP A 67 -16.31 32.84 -30.75
N ILE A 68 -17.30 33.67 -30.41
CA ILE A 68 -17.92 33.70 -29.06
C ILE A 68 -18.38 32.31 -28.64
N ALA A 69 -18.71 31.44 -29.60
CA ALA A 69 -19.05 30.05 -29.31
C ALA A 69 -17.81 29.22 -28.95
N ALA A 70 -16.61 29.53 -29.43
CA ALA A 70 -15.35 28.97 -28.93
C ALA A 70 -15.07 29.44 -27.50
N PHE A 71 -15.14 30.76 -27.23
CA PHE A 71 -15.00 31.30 -25.86
C PHE A 71 -16.01 30.64 -24.91
N THR A 72 -17.29 30.61 -25.30
CA THR A 72 -18.37 30.05 -24.48
C THR A 72 -18.16 28.56 -24.21
N ARG A 73 -17.68 27.79 -25.20
CA ARG A 73 -17.32 26.38 -25.02
C ARG A 73 -16.19 26.23 -24.01
N SER A 74 -15.07 26.93 -24.18
CA SER A 74 -13.92 26.85 -23.29
C SER A 74 -14.23 27.34 -21.88
N ALA A 75 -15.04 28.40 -21.73
CA ALA A 75 -15.52 28.88 -20.43
C ALA A 75 -16.43 27.86 -19.74
N THR A 76 -17.32 27.19 -20.48
CA THR A 76 -18.18 26.12 -19.94
C THR A 76 -17.36 24.91 -19.51
N GLU A 77 -16.37 24.53 -20.33
CA GLU A 77 -15.44 23.45 -20.01
C GLU A 77 -14.63 23.78 -18.75
N LEU A 78 -14.09 24.99 -18.64
CA LEU A 78 -13.35 25.43 -17.46
C LEU A 78 -14.22 25.38 -16.20
N ARG A 79 -15.44 25.94 -16.23
CA ARG A 79 -16.37 25.87 -15.09
C ARG A 79 -16.68 24.43 -14.67
N THR A 80 -16.84 23.54 -15.64
CA THR A 80 -17.07 22.11 -15.37
C THR A 80 -15.87 21.49 -14.65
N ARG A 81 -14.64 21.78 -15.09
CA ARG A 81 -13.42 21.28 -14.45
C ARG A 81 -13.21 21.86 -13.06
N VAL A 82 -13.51 23.15 -12.87
CA VAL A 82 -13.48 23.82 -11.56
C VAL A 82 -14.49 23.19 -10.60
N ALA A 83 -15.70 22.88 -11.07
CA ALA A 83 -16.72 22.20 -10.26
C ALA A 83 -16.27 20.78 -9.82
N GLN A 84 -15.67 20.01 -10.73
CA GLN A 84 -15.11 18.69 -10.40
C GLN A 84 -13.96 18.81 -9.40
N TYR A 85 -13.09 19.81 -9.57
CA TYR A 85 -12.00 20.06 -8.63
C TYR A 85 -12.51 20.49 -7.24
N LEU A 86 -13.59 21.28 -7.20
CA LEU A 86 -14.27 21.65 -5.96
C LEU A 86 -14.83 20.42 -5.23
N GLU A 87 -15.44 19.49 -5.95
CA GLU A 87 -15.93 18.23 -5.38
C GLU A 87 -14.79 17.41 -4.78
N ILE A 88 -13.69 17.22 -5.53
CA ILE A 88 -12.54 16.45 -5.07
C ILE A 88 -11.89 17.12 -3.86
N SER A 89 -11.76 18.44 -3.83
CA SER A 89 -11.08 19.16 -2.75
C SER A 89 -11.67 18.93 -1.36
N GLN A 90 -12.89 18.38 -1.23
CA GLN A 90 -13.56 18.10 0.04
C GLN A 90 -12.78 17.16 0.98
N TYR A 91 -11.83 16.36 0.46
CA TYR A 91 -11.01 15.50 1.30
C TYR A 91 -10.08 16.28 2.26
N ASN A 92 -9.78 17.55 1.97
CA ASN A 92 -8.93 18.42 2.78
C ASN A 92 -9.58 19.80 2.94
N GLU A 93 -9.90 20.17 4.18
CA GLU A 93 -10.60 21.42 4.51
C GLU A 93 -9.85 22.67 4.05
N GLU A 94 -8.51 22.70 4.21
CA GLU A 94 -7.69 23.84 3.78
C GLU A 94 -7.70 23.97 2.26
N LEU A 95 -7.53 22.86 1.55
CA LEU A 95 -7.61 22.82 0.10
C LEU A 95 -9.00 23.29 -0.36
N HIS A 96 -10.08 22.75 0.21
CA HIS A 96 -11.44 23.08 -0.16
C HIS A 96 -11.74 24.58 -0.05
N LYS A 97 -11.30 25.23 1.03
CA LYS A 97 -11.42 26.70 1.20
C LYS A 97 -10.72 27.46 0.08
N ARG A 98 -9.51 27.03 -0.31
CA ARG A 98 -8.75 27.64 -1.41
C ARG A 98 -9.42 27.41 -2.75
N VAL A 99 -9.98 26.23 -3.00
CA VAL A 99 -10.70 25.93 -4.26
C VAL A 99 -12.00 26.74 -4.37
N ILE A 100 -12.71 26.98 -3.27
CA ILE A 100 -13.88 27.89 -3.25
C ILE A 100 -13.45 29.31 -3.66
N GLN A 101 -12.33 29.81 -3.12
CA GLN A 101 -11.80 31.12 -3.49
C GLN A 101 -11.40 31.15 -4.97
N PHE A 102 -10.69 30.13 -5.44
CA PHE A 102 -10.27 29.99 -6.84
C PHE A 102 -11.48 30.01 -7.79
N SER A 103 -12.52 29.25 -7.47
CA SER A 103 -13.76 29.20 -8.26
C SER A 103 -14.37 30.60 -8.45
N ARG A 104 -14.42 31.39 -7.37
CA ARG A 104 -14.92 32.77 -7.43
C ARG A 104 -14.05 33.68 -8.31
N VAL A 105 -12.73 33.56 -8.20
CA VAL A 105 -11.80 34.37 -8.99
C VAL A 105 -11.91 34.00 -10.48
N ILE A 106 -12.04 32.71 -10.81
CA ILE A 106 -12.29 32.26 -12.19
C ILE A 106 -13.61 32.82 -12.73
N ASP A 107 -14.69 32.80 -11.96
CA ASP A 107 -15.97 33.36 -12.41
C ASP A 107 -15.89 34.87 -12.65
N ASN A 108 -15.16 35.61 -11.81
CA ASN A 108 -14.90 37.04 -11.99
C ASN A 108 -14.07 37.31 -13.26
N TRP A 109 -12.99 36.55 -13.46
CA TRP A 109 -12.16 36.65 -14.66
C TRP A 109 -12.98 36.37 -15.92
N LEU A 110 -13.75 35.27 -15.96
CA LEU A 110 -14.61 34.93 -17.10
C LEU A 110 -15.66 36.00 -17.41
N ALA A 111 -16.21 36.64 -16.37
CA ALA A 111 -17.16 37.75 -16.54
C ALA A 111 -16.48 38.99 -17.15
N ASN A 112 -15.26 39.32 -16.71
CA ASN A 112 -14.47 40.42 -17.24
C ASN A 112 -14.03 40.17 -18.69
N GLU A 113 -13.59 38.95 -19.02
CA GLU A 113 -13.27 38.54 -20.39
C GLU A 113 -14.45 38.73 -21.33
N LYS A 114 -15.64 38.27 -20.91
CA LYS A 114 -16.86 38.44 -21.68
C LYS A 114 -17.19 39.92 -21.90
N ALA A 115 -17.07 40.74 -20.86
CA ALA A 115 -17.33 42.18 -20.95
C ALA A 115 -16.32 42.91 -21.86
N LEU A 116 -15.05 42.48 -21.86
CA LEU A 116 -14.03 42.99 -22.77
C LEU A 116 -14.38 42.68 -24.23
N TRP A 117 -14.82 41.45 -24.51
CA TRP A 117 -15.27 41.04 -25.84
C TRP A 117 -16.49 41.83 -26.31
N GLU A 118 -17.52 41.98 -25.46
CA GLU A 118 -18.73 42.76 -25.77
C GLU A 118 -18.37 44.22 -26.10
N TYR A 119 -17.47 44.82 -25.31
CA TYR A 119 -16.98 46.17 -25.54
C TYR A 119 -16.20 46.30 -26.85
N ARG A 120 -15.25 45.39 -27.12
CA ARG A 120 -14.46 45.36 -28.37
C ARG A 120 -15.36 45.24 -29.60
N ASN A 121 -16.40 44.43 -29.53
CA ASN A 121 -17.36 44.29 -30.63
C ASN A 121 -18.21 45.54 -30.84
N SER A 122 -18.61 46.22 -29.76
CA SER A 122 -19.33 47.50 -29.87
C SER A 122 -18.48 48.59 -30.56
N LEU A 123 -17.16 48.54 -30.36
CA LEU A 123 -16.20 49.42 -31.01
C LEU A 123 -16.03 49.12 -32.49
N ALA A 124 -16.11 47.86 -32.91
CA ALA A 124 -16.02 47.49 -34.32
C ALA A 124 -17.16 48.09 -35.19
N ALA A 125 -18.30 48.42 -34.55
CA ALA A 125 -19.45 49.04 -35.19
C ALA A 125 -19.41 50.59 -35.24
N THR A 126 -18.45 51.23 -34.56
CA THR A 126 -18.39 52.69 -34.36
C THR A 126 -17.04 53.25 -34.84
N LYS A 127 -16.96 54.52 -35.26
CA LYS A 127 -15.65 55.17 -35.52
C LYS A 127 -14.84 55.20 -34.21
N SER A 128 -13.65 54.62 -34.21
CA SER A 128 -12.77 54.58 -33.04
C SER A 128 -12.32 55.99 -32.63
N SER A 129 -12.65 56.39 -31.39
CA SER A 129 -12.13 57.59 -30.74
C SER A 129 -10.94 57.25 -29.84
N LEU A 130 -10.15 58.27 -29.46
CA LEU A 130 -9.06 58.09 -28.50
C LEU A 130 -9.57 57.60 -27.13
N GLU A 131 -10.71 58.10 -26.67
CA GLU A 131 -11.38 57.70 -25.42
C GLU A 131 -11.75 56.20 -25.43
N ASN A 132 -12.23 55.70 -26.57
CA ASN A 132 -12.58 54.30 -26.76
C ASN A 132 -11.36 53.36 -26.64
N LEU A 133 -10.20 53.80 -27.14
CA LEU A 133 -8.95 53.04 -27.04
C LEU A 133 -8.42 53.03 -25.60
N GLN A 134 -8.48 54.16 -24.89
CA GLN A 134 -8.12 54.22 -23.47
C GLN A 134 -9.02 53.32 -22.61
N GLN A 135 -10.32 53.33 -22.85
CA GLN A 135 -11.25 52.49 -22.10
C GLN A 135 -11.06 50.99 -22.42
N LEU A 136 -10.67 50.64 -23.66
CA LEU A 136 -10.31 49.27 -24.02
C LEU A 136 -9.06 48.80 -23.25
N GLU A 137 -8.04 49.65 -23.17
CA GLU A 137 -6.80 49.37 -22.43
C GLU A 137 -7.05 49.18 -20.93
N VAL A 138 -7.89 50.03 -20.32
CA VAL A 138 -8.28 49.88 -18.90
C VAL A 138 -8.98 48.54 -18.65
N ARG A 139 -9.89 48.13 -19.55
CA ARG A 139 -10.61 46.84 -19.41
C ARG A 139 -9.68 45.64 -19.62
N HIS A 140 -8.77 45.72 -20.58
CA HIS A 140 -7.77 44.68 -20.80
C HIS A 140 -6.85 44.53 -19.57
N ASN A 141 -6.34 45.63 -19.03
CA ASN A 141 -5.53 45.59 -17.80
C ASN A 141 -6.29 45.00 -16.61
N ALA A 142 -7.59 45.27 -16.49
CA ALA A 142 -8.43 44.66 -15.46
C ALA A 142 -8.61 43.14 -15.67
N ALA A 143 -8.80 42.68 -16.91
CA ALA A 143 -8.88 41.25 -17.24
C ALA A 143 -7.57 40.52 -16.93
N VAL A 144 -6.43 41.08 -17.34
CA VAL A 144 -5.10 40.56 -17.00
C VAL A 144 -4.88 40.52 -15.48
N GLY A 145 -5.30 41.56 -14.75
CA GLY A 145 -5.21 41.60 -13.29
C GLY A 145 -5.99 40.46 -12.61
N GLU A 146 -7.23 40.20 -13.03
CA GLU A 146 -8.02 39.08 -12.51
C GLU A 146 -7.43 37.71 -12.90
N PHE A 147 -6.85 37.59 -14.10
CA PHE A 147 -6.16 36.37 -14.50
C PHE A 147 -4.93 36.10 -13.62
N LEU A 148 -4.10 37.13 -13.35
CA LEU A 148 -2.95 37.00 -12.46
C LEU A 148 -3.37 36.65 -11.03
N ASN A 149 -4.45 37.25 -10.53
CA ASN A 149 -5.06 36.88 -9.25
C ASN A 149 -5.53 35.41 -9.26
N ALA A 150 -6.14 34.92 -10.36
CA ALA A 150 -6.53 33.53 -10.50
C ALA A 150 -5.31 32.59 -10.42
N MET A 151 -4.22 32.95 -11.09
CA MET A 151 -2.97 32.19 -11.08
C MET A 151 -2.28 32.20 -9.71
N GLU A 152 -2.34 33.32 -8.98
CA GLU A 152 -1.84 33.41 -7.61
C GLU A 152 -2.62 32.50 -6.66
N VAL A 153 -3.96 32.55 -6.69
CA VAL A 153 -4.81 31.69 -5.87
C VAL A 153 -4.62 30.22 -6.24
N LEU A 154 -4.44 29.91 -7.53
CA LEU A 154 -4.13 28.57 -8.01
C LEU A 154 -2.80 28.07 -7.43
N ALA A 155 -1.74 28.86 -7.52
CA ALA A 155 -0.41 28.50 -6.99
C ALA A 155 -0.45 28.25 -5.47
N LEU A 156 -1.21 29.07 -4.73
CA LEU A 156 -1.42 28.87 -3.29
C LEU A 156 -2.23 27.59 -2.99
N GLY A 157 -3.08 27.15 -3.91
CA GLY A 157 -3.84 25.91 -3.83
C GLY A 157 -3.01 24.64 -4.07
N GLU A 158 -1.89 24.74 -4.80
CA GLU A 158 -0.99 23.59 -5.07
C GLU A 158 -0.23 23.12 -3.83
N TYR A 159 0.08 24.04 -2.91
CA TYR A 159 0.87 23.75 -1.72
C TYR A 159 0.28 22.62 -0.85
N PRO A 160 -0.99 22.67 -0.39
CA PRO A 160 -1.58 21.57 0.39
C PRO A 160 -1.62 20.24 -0.37
N ILE A 161 -1.80 20.27 -1.70
CA ILE A 161 -1.81 19.07 -2.55
C ILE A 161 -0.44 18.39 -2.50
N HIS A 162 0.63 19.15 -2.71
CA HIS A 162 1.99 18.61 -2.66
C HIS A 162 2.36 18.06 -1.28
N GLN A 163 1.93 18.74 -0.21
CA GLN A 163 2.12 18.23 1.15
C GLN A 163 1.42 16.89 1.36
N ASP A 164 0.18 16.74 0.91
CA ASP A 164 -0.59 15.52 1.07
C ASP A 164 -0.04 14.36 0.23
N ILE A 165 0.41 14.63 -1.00
CA ILE A 165 1.14 13.65 -1.82
C ILE A 165 2.42 13.20 -1.08
N ALA A 166 3.19 14.13 -0.52
CA ALA A 166 4.40 13.81 0.22
C ALA A 166 4.11 12.97 1.48
N ARG A 167 3.07 13.32 2.25
CA ARG A 167 2.62 12.55 3.42
C ARG A 167 2.17 11.14 3.05
N GLY A 168 1.43 10.98 1.95
CA GLY A 168 1.00 9.67 1.44
C GLY A 168 2.19 8.80 1.01
N ARG A 169 3.17 9.38 0.30
CA ARG A 169 4.41 8.68 -0.08
C ARG A 169 5.21 8.23 1.15
N GLN A 170 5.39 9.10 2.13
CA GLN A 170 6.08 8.74 3.38
C GLN A 170 5.35 7.64 4.16
N ALA A 171 4.02 7.69 4.21
CA ALA A 171 3.21 6.64 4.84
C ALA A 171 3.34 5.29 4.12
N SER A 172 3.36 5.30 2.78
CA SER A 172 3.60 4.11 1.97
C SER A 172 4.99 3.51 2.21
N GLN A 173 6.04 4.33 2.27
CA GLN A 173 7.39 3.88 2.61
C GLN A 173 7.47 3.27 4.01
N ARG A 174 6.83 3.90 5.01
CA ARG A 174 6.76 3.35 6.38
C ARG A 174 6.03 2.01 6.42
N LEU A 175 4.92 1.89 5.67
CA LEU A 175 4.19 0.62 5.55
C LEU A 175 5.09 -0.49 4.99
N GLN A 176 5.82 -0.21 3.91
CA GLN A 176 6.75 -1.18 3.30
C GLN A 176 7.82 -1.63 4.31
N VAL A 177 8.44 -0.70 5.04
CA VAL A 177 9.43 -1.02 6.07
C VAL A 177 8.82 -1.88 7.18
N LEU A 178 7.63 -1.52 7.69
CA LEU A 178 6.96 -2.30 8.73
C LEU A 178 6.58 -3.72 8.25
N VAL A 179 6.14 -3.87 6.99
CA VAL A 179 5.84 -5.17 6.40
C VAL A 179 7.10 -6.02 6.28
N VAL A 180 8.21 -5.45 5.80
CA VAL A 180 9.49 -6.16 5.73
C VAL A 180 9.95 -6.61 7.13
N LEU A 181 9.86 -5.74 8.13
CA LEU A 181 10.19 -6.09 9.52
C LEU A 181 9.29 -7.19 10.07
N LEU A 182 7.98 -7.15 9.80
CA LEU A 182 7.05 -8.19 10.21
C LEU A 182 7.39 -9.54 9.55
N VAL A 183 7.71 -9.54 8.25
CA VAL A 183 8.11 -10.76 7.53
C VAL A 183 9.40 -11.33 8.12
N LEU A 184 10.42 -10.50 8.33
CA LEU A 184 11.68 -10.95 8.96
C LEU A 184 11.45 -11.48 10.37
N TYR A 185 10.60 -10.84 11.16
CA TYR A 185 10.20 -11.30 12.48
C TYR A 185 9.54 -12.69 12.43
N LEU A 186 8.55 -12.88 11.55
CA LEU A 186 7.86 -14.16 11.40
C LEU A 186 8.81 -15.26 10.88
N LEU A 187 9.69 -14.96 9.93
CA LEU A 187 10.72 -15.90 9.46
C LEU A 187 11.65 -16.31 10.61
N SER A 188 12.09 -15.36 11.44
CA SER A 188 12.93 -15.65 12.61
C SER A 188 12.23 -16.61 13.58
N LEU A 189 10.93 -16.41 13.84
CA LEU A 189 10.12 -17.29 14.69
C LEU A 189 10.01 -18.71 14.10
N ILE A 190 9.81 -18.83 12.79
CA ILE A 190 9.74 -20.12 12.10
C ILE A 190 11.08 -20.86 12.19
N ILE A 191 12.20 -20.17 11.95
CA ILE A 191 13.54 -20.76 12.05
C ILE A 191 13.82 -21.24 13.48
N ILE A 192 13.50 -20.42 14.49
CA ILE A 192 13.66 -20.80 15.90
C ILE A 192 12.82 -22.04 16.22
N PHE A 193 11.56 -22.07 15.75
CA PHE A 193 10.68 -23.22 15.95
C PHE A 193 11.22 -24.50 15.28
N GLN A 194 11.68 -24.41 14.03
CA GLN A 194 12.29 -25.54 13.32
C GLN A 194 13.53 -26.05 14.06
N ARG A 195 14.40 -25.16 14.54
CA ARG A 195 15.58 -25.55 15.33
C ARG A 195 15.21 -26.29 16.62
N ILE A 196 14.20 -25.82 17.34
CA ILE A 196 13.71 -26.48 18.56
C ILE A 196 13.11 -27.86 18.22
N ALA A 197 12.29 -27.94 17.17
CA ALA A 197 11.65 -29.19 16.75
C ALA A 197 12.67 -30.24 16.28
N ASN A 198 13.66 -29.84 15.47
CA ASN A 198 14.70 -30.74 14.96
C ASN A 198 15.58 -31.29 16.09
N LYS A 199 15.91 -30.48 17.11
CA LYS A 199 16.65 -30.95 18.29
C LYS A 199 15.88 -32.02 19.04
N THR A 200 14.59 -31.77 19.33
CA THR A 200 13.74 -32.76 20.02
C THR A 200 13.63 -34.06 19.22
N LEU A 201 13.50 -33.97 17.88
CA LEU A 201 13.43 -35.14 17.01
C LEU A 201 14.71 -35.97 17.05
N LEU A 202 15.87 -35.33 16.92
CA LEU A 202 17.18 -36.00 16.96
C LEU A 202 17.42 -36.71 18.29
N THR A 203 17.11 -36.07 19.42
CA THR A 203 17.25 -36.71 20.74
C THR A 203 16.38 -37.95 20.85
N SER A 204 15.11 -37.88 20.45
CA SER A 204 14.21 -39.03 20.49
C SER A 204 14.68 -40.17 19.56
N PHE A 205 15.30 -39.84 18.43
CA PHE A 205 15.87 -40.84 17.53
C PHE A 205 17.07 -41.55 18.17
N HIS A 206 17.98 -40.83 18.83
CA HIS A 206 19.11 -41.41 19.54
C HIS A 206 18.67 -42.33 20.68
N GLU A 207 17.70 -41.91 21.50
CA GLU A 207 17.16 -42.73 22.60
C GLU A 207 16.58 -44.06 22.08
N VAL A 208 15.82 -44.02 20.97
CA VAL A 208 15.27 -45.24 20.36
C VAL A 208 16.36 -46.13 19.79
N GLN A 209 17.43 -45.56 19.22
CA GLN A 209 18.55 -46.34 18.67
C GLN A 209 19.37 -47.00 19.77
N GLU A 210 19.67 -46.30 20.86
CA GLU A 210 20.36 -46.87 22.02
C GLU A 210 19.54 -48.00 22.63
N ALA A 211 18.24 -47.80 22.86
CA ALA A 211 17.37 -48.85 23.37
C ALA A 211 17.33 -50.09 22.46
N ARG A 212 17.36 -49.90 21.13
CA ARG A 212 17.44 -51.00 20.17
C ARG A 212 18.78 -51.73 20.22
N HIS A 213 19.89 -50.99 20.35
CA HIS A 213 21.22 -51.57 20.43
C HIS A 213 21.38 -52.41 21.70
N ASP A 214 20.94 -51.87 22.84
CA ASP A 214 20.95 -52.57 24.13
C ASP A 214 20.13 -53.86 24.09
N LEU A 215 18.95 -53.83 23.45
CA LEU A 215 18.12 -55.02 23.26
C LEU A 215 18.83 -56.06 22.40
N ALA A 216 19.40 -55.66 21.26
CA ALA A 216 20.11 -56.57 20.36
C ALA A 216 21.34 -57.21 21.06
N GLN A 217 22.09 -56.43 21.85
CA GLN A 217 23.25 -56.93 22.58
C GLN A 217 22.84 -57.94 23.66
N ARG A 218 21.72 -57.69 24.38
CA ARG A 218 21.17 -58.66 25.35
C ARG A 218 20.72 -59.94 24.68
N GLU A 219 20.06 -59.86 23.53
CA GLU A 219 19.65 -61.05 22.76
C GLU A 219 20.86 -61.87 22.30
N GLN A 220 21.91 -61.21 21.83
CA GLN A 220 23.15 -61.85 21.42
C GLN A 220 23.86 -62.54 22.59
N TYR A 221 23.99 -61.87 23.74
CA TYR A 221 24.58 -62.49 24.95
C TYR A 221 23.75 -63.66 25.46
N LEU A 222 22.41 -63.55 25.44
CA LEU A 222 21.54 -64.65 25.83
C LEU A 222 21.71 -65.85 24.89
N SER A 223 21.84 -65.60 23.58
CA SER A 223 22.13 -66.67 22.61
C SER A 223 23.47 -67.34 22.92
N LEU A 224 24.53 -66.55 23.04
CA LEU A 224 25.87 -67.05 23.32
C LEU A 224 25.93 -67.86 24.63
N THR A 225 25.27 -67.36 25.67
CA THR A 225 25.22 -68.04 26.97
C THR A 225 24.53 -69.39 26.82
N LEU A 226 23.36 -69.45 26.19
CA LEU A 226 22.63 -70.70 25.96
C LEU A 226 23.44 -71.68 25.10
N ASP A 227 24.11 -71.19 24.06
CA ASP A 227 24.95 -72.01 23.16
C ASP A 227 26.18 -72.59 23.88
N SER A 228 26.67 -71.91 24.92
CA SER A 228 27.86 -72.32 25.69
C SER A 228 27.60 -73.28 26.85
N ILE A 229 26.33 -73.52 27.21
CA ILE A 229 25.98 -74.46 28.29
C ILE A 229 26.21 -75.89 27.80
N GLY A 230 27.03 -76.65 28.53
CA GLY A 230 27.37 -78.04 28.21
C GLY A 230 26.24 -79.05 28.48
N ASP A 231 25.21 -78.64 29.21
CA ASP A 231 23.99 -79.44 29.44
C ASP A 231 22.92 -79.11 28.39
N ALA A 232 22.01 -80.06 28.16
CA ALA A 232 20.85 -79.83 27.31
C ALA A 232 19.84 -78.88 27.99
N VAL A 233 19.55 -77.76 27.32
CA VAL A 233 18.58 -76.75 27.77
C VAL A 233 17.47 -76.57 26.72
N ILE A 234 16.22 -76.73 27.16
CA ILE A 234 15.01 -76.45 26.38
C ILE A 234 14.18 -75.43 27.16
N ALA A 235 13.83 -74.31 26.52
CA ALA A 235 12.92 -73.31 27.04
C ALA A 235 11.55 -73.45 26.37
N THR A 236 10.47 -73.33 27.16
CA THR A 236 9.09 -73.37 26.66
C THR A 236 8.31 -72.11 27.03
N ASP A 237 7.23 -71.81 26.30
CA ASP A 237 6.24 -70.83 26.72
C ASP A 237 5.34 -71.35 27.84
N VAL A 238 4.41 -70.51 28.31
CA VAL A 238 3.46 -70.86 29.40
C VAL A 238 2.44 -71.94 28.99
N GLN A 239 2.38 -72.29 27.71
CA GLN A 239 1.56 -73.39 27.17
C GLN A 239 2.38 -74.65 26.88
N GLY A 240 3.67 -74.66 27.22
CA GLY A 240 4.56 -75.82 27.06
C GLY A 240 5.14 -76.00 25.65
N ARG A 241 5.00 -75.04 24.74
CA ARG A 241 5.64 -75.10 23.40
C ARG A 241 7.09 -74.67 23.49
N VAL A 242 7.99 -75.40 22.83
CA VAL A 242 9.43 -75.07 22.79
C VAL A 242 9.63 -73.72 22.08
N THR A 243 10.24 -72.76 22.78
CA THR A 243 10.57 -71.43 22.28
C THR A 243 12.06 -71.26 22.00
N ARG A 244 12.92 -72.10 22.62
CA ARG A 244 14.36 -72.12 22.38
C ARG A 244 14.97 -73.44 22.82
N MET A 245 16.03 -73.87 22.13
CA MET A 245 16.80 -75.08 22.44
C MET A 245 18.28 -74.80 22.16
N ASN A 246 19.17 -75.16 23.07
CA ASN A 246 20.61 -75.01 22.84
C ASN A 246 21.17 -76.16 21.96
N PRO A 247 22.38 -76.03 21.39
CA PRO A 247 22.94 -77.03 20.49
C PRO A 247 23.05 -78.43 21.10
N VAL A 248 23.37 -78.54 22.40
CA VAL A 248 23.46 -79.83 23.11
C VAL A 248 22.09 -80.52 23.17
N ALA A 249 21.02 -79.78 23.50
CA ALA A 249 19.66 -80.34 23.49
C ALA A 249 19.20 -80.75 22.08
N GLY A 250 19.56 -80.00 21.03
CA GLY A 250 19.30 -80.40 19.64
C GLY A 250 20.00 -81.73 19.29
N GLN A 251 21.29 -81.84 19.62
CA GLN A 251 22.07 -83.06 19.40
C GLN A 251 21.50 -84.28 20.15
N LEU A 252 21.08 -84.12 21.41
CA LEU A 252 20.54 -85.22 22.21
C LEU A 252 19.12 -85.63 21.80
N THR A 253 18.32 -84.70 21.26
CA THR A 253 16.94 -84.98 20.83
C THR A 253 16.83 -85.39 19.37
N GLY A 254 17.88 -85.20 18.57
CA GLY A 254 17.93 -85.57 17.16
C GLY A 254 17.22 -84.60 16.22
N TRP A 255 17.03 -83.35 16.66
CA TRP A 255 16.41 -82.27 15.91
C TRP A 255 17.45 -81.35 15.27
#